data_AF-A0A2E8YPX8-F1
#
_entry.id   AF-A0A2E8YPX8-F1
#
_cell.length_a   1.000
_cell.length_b   1.000
_cell.length_c   1.000
_cell.angle_alpha   90.00
_cell.angle_beta   90.00
_cell.angle_gamma   90.00
#
_symmetry.space_group_name_H-M   'P 1'
#
loop_
_entity.id
_entity.type
_entity.pdbx_description
1 polymer ?
#
loop_
_entity_poly.entity_id
_entity_poly.type
_entity_poly.pdbx_seq_one_letter_code
_entity_poly.pdbx_strand_id
1 'polypeptide(L)'
;MNSNLKTKISTKTAKISVIGAGYVGLPLAIAFASNGFSVNIVDNDNNKVRKINSGESYIGDITSESLRQLSPKESKSGTLTATTHYSSLVDSDCVIICVPTPVSKTKDPDMSFIISSAQSISQYIHDDMIIILESTTYPGTTEELIVPLMENVGHGDFVVGKNIHVAFSPERIDPNNEIWTVTDTPKVIGGITYECSEIAKLLYESAINTVIPVSSTRVAEMVKLLENTYRATNIGLVNEIAIMCDRLDIDVWEVINAAATKPFGFTPFYPGPGLGGHCIPVDPQFLAWKLKTLNYNARFIQLATEINTSMPNYVVEKVQKILNRKKMPLNGSNILILGIAYKPDVPDFRESPSLDIIDILTEQGANISYNDPLIEQISYEHFNMTSIPLNKKTLSQFDCAVIATDHSDYDWEFIVQHSDSILDTRNATRNLRTRIDKVEKL
;
A
#
# COMPACT_ATOMS: atom_id res chain seq x y z
N MET A 1 -25.17 29.47 -10.59
CA MET A 1 -24.24 29.92 -11.64
C MET A 1 -23.33 28.74 -11.91
N ASN A 2 -23.21 28.28 -13.17
CA ASN A 2 -22.23 27.23 -13.49
C ASN A 2 -20.84 27.80 -13.22
N SER A 3 -20.10 27.22 -12.28
CA SER A 3 -18.70 27.61 -12.01
C SER A 3 -17.89 27.52 -13.31
N ASN A 4 -17.05 28.53 -13.56
CA ASN A 4 -16.12 28.56 -14.70
C ASN A 4 -15.27 27.27 -14.75
N LEU A 5 -14.96 26.72 -13.57
CA LEU A 5 -14.19 25.50 -13.41
C LEU A 5 -14.82 24.29 -14.13
N LYS A 6 -16.14 24.09 -14.05
CA LYS A 6 -16.80 22.95 -14.73
C LYS A 6 -16.60 23.02 -16.23
N THR A 7 -16.71 24.20 -16.82
CA THR A 7 -16.44 24.41 -18.25
C THR A 7 -14.98 24.11 -18.58
N LYS A 8 -14.02 24.64 -17.80
CA LYS A 8 -12.60 24.36 -18.00
C LYS A 8 -12.29 22.86 -17.94
N ILE A 9 -12.89 22.12 -17.01
CA ILE A 9 -12.73 20.67 -16.90
C ILE A 9 -13.30 19.97 -18.14
N SER A 10 -14.55 20.27 -18.52
CA SER A 10 -15.20 19.64 -19.68
C SER A 10 -14.48 19.93 -21.01
N THR A 11 -13.85 21.11 -21.15
CA THR A 11 -13.06 21.48 -22.33
C THR A 11 -11.57 21.13 -22.19
N LYS A 12 -11.17 20.47 -21.10
CA LYS A 12 -9.77 20.08 -20.80
C LYS A 12 -8.78 21.24 -20.76
N THR A 13 -9.27 22.45 -20.46
CA THR A 13 -8.45 23.67 -20.31
C THR A 13 -8.11 23.96 -18.85
N ALA A 14 -8.69 23.21 -17.90
CA ALA A 14 -8.31 23.28 -16.50
C ALA A 14 -6.86 22.83 -16.32
N LYS A 15 -6.08 23.57 -15.53
CA LYS A 15 -4.73 23.18 -15.14
C LYS A 15 -4.77 22.36 -13.85
N ILE A 16 -4.17 21.18 -13.87
CA ILE A 16 -4.15 20.26 -12.73
C ILE A 16 -2.77 20.30 -12.10
N SER A 17 -2.70 20.37 -10.77
CA SER A 17 -1.48 20.12 -10.02
C SER A 17 -1.64 18.92 -9.09
N VAL A 18 -0.61 18.09 -9.03
CA VAL A 18 -0.56 16.93 -8.13
C VAL A 18 0.60 17.11 -7.15
N ILE A 19 0.30 17.08 -5.86
CA ILE A 19 1.28 17.25 -4.79
C ILE A 19 1.76 15.89 -4.33
N GLY A 20 3.02 15.57 -4.61
CA GLY A 20 3.63 14.27 -4.35
C GLY A 20 3.72 13.40 -5.61
N ALA A 21 4.93 12.95 -5.92
CA ALA A 21 5.29 12.12 -7.06
C ALA A 21 5.58 10.67 -6.63
N GLY A 22 4.77 10.15 -5.71
CA GLY A 22 4.87 8.76 -5.25
C GLY A 22 4.11 7.77 -6.14
N TYR A 23 3.93 6.56 -5.62
CA TYR A 23 3.15 5.48 -6.23
C TYR A 23 1.67 5.83 -6.49
N VAL A 24 1.16 6.92 -5.90
CA VAL A 24 -0.22 7.39 -6.12
C VAL A 24 -0.23 8.58 -7.09
N GLY A 25 0.50 9.64 -6.74
CA GLY A 25 0.42 10.90 -7.48
C GLY A 25 1.00 10.84 -8.90
N LEU A 26 2.08 10.10 -9.14
CA LEU A 26 2.66 10.03 -10.49
C LEU A 26 1.73 9.26 -11.48
N PRO A 27 1.23 8.04 -11.16
CA PRO A 27 0.26 7.38 -12.02
C PRO A 27 -1.01 8.21 -12.27
N LEU A 28 -1.52 8.90 -11.25
CA LEU A 28 -2.70 9.76 -11.41
C LEU A 28 -2.43 10.96 -12.34
N ALA A 29 -1.27 11.60 -12.19
CA ALA A 29 -0.87 12.70 -13.06
C ALA A 29 -0.73 12.25 -14.53
N ILE A 30 -0.19 11.05 -14.76
CA ILE A 30 -0.11 10.43 -16.08
C ILE A 30 -1.51 10.18 -16.65
N ALA A 31 -2.45 9.68 -15.83
CA ALA A 31 -3.82 9.41 -16.27
C ALA A 31 -4.52 10.69 -16.76
N PHE A 32 -4.39 11.80 -16.03
CA PHE A 32 -4.95 13.09 -16.45
C PHE A 32 -4.23 13.67 -17.68
N ALA A 33 -2.89 13.65 -17.71
CA ALA A 33 -2.12 14.20 -18.82
C ALA A 33 -2.38 13.41 -20.13
N SER A 34 -2.48 12.08 -20.04
CA SER A 34 -2.85 11.22 -21.17
C SER A 34 -4.24 11.52 -21.71
N ASN A 35 -5.14 11.99 -20.84
CA ASN A 35 -6.49 12.42 -21.21
C ASN A 35 -6.57 13.89 -21.64
N GLY A 36 -5.45 14.58 -21.88
CA GLY A 36 -5.42 15.88 -22.55
C GLY A 36 -5.34 17.10 -21.62
N PHE A 37 -5.13 16.90 -20.32
CA PHE A 37 -4.93 18.01 -19.39
C PHE A 37 -3.47 18.48 -19.36
N SER A 38 -3.26 19.73 -18.97
CA SER A 38 -1.95 20.20 -18.53
C SER A 38 -1.80 19.91 -17.04
N VAL A 39 -0.84 19.05 -16.71
CA VAL A 39 -0.61 18.55 -15.36
C VAL A 39 0.79 18.95 -14.88
N ASN A 40 0.86 19.51 -13.69
CA ASN A 40 2.12 19.85 -13.03
C ASN A 40 2.25 19.12 -11.69
N ILE A 41 3.32 18.36 -11.52
CA ILE A 41 3.63 17.71 -10.25
C ILE A 41 4.46 18.65 -9.38
N VAL A 42 4.10 18.75 -8.09
CA VAL A 42 4.93 19.43 -7.08
C VAL A 42 5.43 18.38 -6.09
N ASP A 43 6.76 18.20 -6.00
CA ASP A 43 7.39 17.26 -5.06
C ASP A 43 8.64 17.90 -4.45
N ASN A 44 8.99 17.56 -3.20
CA ASN A 44 10.15 18.13 -2.53
C ASN A 44 11.48 17.46 -2.95
N ASP A 45 11.42 16.29 -3.59
CA ASP A 45 12.59 15.56 -4.08
C ASP A 45 13.00 16.05 -5.47
N ASN A 46 14.07 16.85 -5.50
CA ASN A 46 14.68 17.35 -6.73
C ASN A 46 15.07 16.22 -7.72
N ASN A 47 15.44 15.04 -7.23
CA ASN A 47 15.81 13.92 -8.09
C ASN A 47 14.58 13.39 -8.84
N LYS A 48 13.45 13.21 -8.16
CA LYS A 48 12.17 12.80 -8.80
C LYS A 48 11.72 13.83 -9.82
N VAL A 49 11.74 15.11 -9.46
CA VAL A 49 11.38 16.22 -10.35
C VAL A 49 12.23 16.21 -11.62
N ARG A 50 13.56 16.06 -11.48
CA ARG A 50 14.47 15.97 -12.63
C ARG A 50 14.14 14.78 -13.52
N LYS A 51 13.94 13.60 -12.93
CA LYS A 51 13.64 12.36 -13.66
C LYS A 51 12.33 12.47 -14.47
N ILE A 52 11.27 13.02 -13.87
CA ILE A 52 9.99 13.25 -14.57
C ILE A 52 10.21 14.18 -15.77
N ASN A 53 10.87 15.32 -15.56
CA ASN A 53 11.11 16.30 -16.62
C ASN A 53 12.04 15.79 -17.74
N SER A 54 12.88 14.80 -17.45
CA SER A 54 13.71 14.12 -18.47
C SER A 54 13.04 12.89 -19.09
N GLY A 55 11.81 12.55 -18.69
CA GLY A 55 11.11 11.36 -19.18
C GLY A 55 11.79 10.04 -18.75
N GLU A 56 12.33 10.01 -17.54
CA GLU A 56 12.91 8.83 -16.90
C GLU A 56 11.99 8.37 -15.77
N SER A 57 11.49 7.14 -15.84
CA SER A 57 10.71 6.56 -14.75
C SER A 57 11.61 6.04 -13.63
N TYR A 58 11.10 6.11 -12.41
CA TYR A 58 11.68 5.50 -11.21
C TYR A 58 10.66 4.63 -10.47
N ILE A 59 9.45 4.46 -11.04
CA ILE A 59 8.43 3.56 -10.51
C ILE A 59 8.26 2.43 -11.53
N GLY A 60 8.33 1.18 -11.06
CA GLY A 60 8.46 0.01 -11.94
C GLY A 60 7.27 -0.24 -12.87
N ASP A 61 6.06 0.21 -12.48
CA ASP A 61 4.83 0.09 -13.25
C ASP A 61 4.63 1.21 -14.28
N ILE A 62 5.53 2.20 -14.34
CA ILE A 62 5.50 3.30 -15.29
C ILE A 62 6.69 3.22 -16.23
N THR A 63 6.45 3.20 -17.54
CA THR A 63 7.53 3.19 -18.52
C THR A 63 8.09 4.60 -18.74
N SER A 64 9.40 4.72 -18.92
CA SER A 64 10.02 5.99 -19.31
C SER A 64 9.48 6.53 -20.65
N GLU A 65 9.00 5.65 -21.54
CA GLU A 65 8.34 6.06 -22.78
C GLU A 65 7.03 6.82 -22.52
N SER A 66 6.19 6.33 -21.61
CA SER A 66 4.94 7.02 -21.25
C SER A 66 5.18 8.44 -20.74
N LEU A 67 6.24 8.64 -19.94
CA LEU A 67 6.62 9.97 -19.45
C LEU A 67 7.13 10.88 -20.58
N ARG A 68 7.95 10.36 -21.50
CA ARG A 68 8.46 11.15 -22.63
C ARG A 68 7.34 11.65 -23.53
N GLN A 69 6.39 10.77 -23.85
CA GLN A 69 5.23 11.10 -24.69
C GLN A 69 4.35 12.21 -24.10
N LEU A 70 4.36 12.38 -22.77
CA LEU A 70 3.63 13.44 -22.07
C LEU A 70 4.46 14.71 -21.84
N SER A 71 5.74 14.72 -22.20
CA SER A 71 6.56 15.91 -22.06
C SER A 71 6.05 17.06 -22.93
N PRO A 72 6.22 18.34 -22.54
CA PRO A 72 5.83 19.48 -23.37
C PRO A 72 6.47 19.51 -24.77
N LYS A 73 7.55 18.75 -24.98
CA LYS A 73 8.27 18.68 -26.26
C LYS A 73 7.65 17.69 -27.25
N GLU A 74 7.06 16.60 -26.73
CA GLU A 74 6.59 15.47 -27.55
C GLU A 74 5.07 15.33 -27.55
N SER A 75 4.39 15.85 -26.52
CA SER A 75 2.95 15.66 -26.37
C SER A 75 2.14 16.36 -27.45
N LYS A 76 1.07 15.68 -27.89
CA LYS A 76 0.08 16.18 -28.85
C LYS A 76 -1.29 16.46 -28.22
N SER A 77 -1.49 16.15 -26.94
CA SER A 77 -2.80 16.22 -26.27
C SER A 77 -2.69 16.93 -24.92
N GLY A 78 -2.06 16.31 -23.92
CA GLY A 78 -1.88 16.87 -22.57
C GLY A 78 -0.43 16.77 -22.10
N THR A 79 -0.03 17.65 -21.19
CA THR A 79 1.38 17.79 -20.79
C THR A 79 1.60 17.38 -19.34
N LEU A 80 2.76 16.83 -19.05
CA LEU A 80 3.22 16.54 -17.70
C LEU A 80 4.55 17.26 -17.44
N THR A 81 4.58 18.10 -16.41
CA THR A 81 5.79 18.74 -15.89
C THR A 81 5.93 18.48 -14.40
N ALA A 82 7.12 18.70 -13.85
CA ALA A 82 7.35 18.65 -12.40
C ALA A 82 8.17 19.85 -11.91
N THR A 83 7.94 20.26 -10.67
CA THR A 83 8.67 21.34 -9.99
C THR A 83 8.75 21.07 -8.48
N THR A 84 9.67 21.75 -7.79
CA THR A 84 9.72 21.76 -6.32
C THR A 84 8.99 22.97 -5.71
N HIS A 85 8.48 23.87 -6.55
CA HIS A 85 7.94 25.15 -6.10
C HIS A 85 6.41 25.18 -6.12
N TYR A 86 5.82 25.35 -4.93
CA TYR A 86 4.38 25.57 -4.77
C TYR A 86 3.89 26.87 -5.43
N SER A 87 4.77 27.82 -5.75
CA SER A 87 4.40 29.04 -6.51
C SER A 87 3.83 28.75 -7.90
N SER A 88 4.04 27.54 -8.42
CA SER A 88 3.38 27.08 -9.65
C SER A 88 1.85 26.95 -9.51
N LEU A 89 1.32 26.90 -8.28
CA LEU A 89 -0.11 26.75 -8.01
C LEU A 89 -0.93 28.01 -8.27
N VAL A 90 -0.31 29.17 -8.48
CA VAL A 90 -1.00 30.44 -8.83
C VAL A 90 -1.91 30.29 -10.05
N ASP A 91 -1.54 29.37 -10.95
CA ASP A 91 -2.25 29.12 -12.19
C ASP A 91 -3.16 27.87 -12.13
N SER A 92 -3.22 27.17 -10.99
CA SER A 92 -3.83 25.84 -10.91
C SER A 92 -5.33 25.89 -10.61
N ASP A 93 -6.12 25.28 -11.48
CA ASP A 93 -7.57 25.16 -11.28
C ASP A 93 -7.93 23.99 -10.33
N CYS A 94 -7.18 22.90 -10.41
CA CYS A 94 -7.39 21.69 -9.62
C CYS A 94 -6.08 21.29 -8.92
N VAL A 95 -6.13 21.03 -7.61
CA VAL A 95 -4.97 20.57 -6.84
C VAL A 95 -5.30 19.27 -6.11
N ILE A 96 -4.50 18.24 -6.34
CA ILE A 96 -4.69 16.90 -5.78
C ILE A 96 -3.54 16.58 -4.83
N ILE A 97 -3.84 16.22 -3.58
CA ILE A 97 -2.85 15.97 -2.53
C ILE A 97 -2.62 14.46 -2.40
N CYS A 98 -1.41 14.03 -2.77
CA CYS A 98 -0.96 12.63 -2.79
C CYS A 98 0.35 12.44 -2.01
N VAL A 99 0.47 13.09 -0.84
CA VAL A 99 1.65 13.01 0.03
C VAL A 99 1.60 11.79 0.97
N PRO A 100 2.76 11.30 1.46
CA PRO A 100 2.79 10.21 2.42
C PRO A 100 2.04 10.52 3.72
N THR A 101 1.44 9.49 4.31
CA THR A 101 0.81 9.54 5.64
C THR A 101 1.39 8.45 6.54
N PRO A 102 2.61 8.66 7.05
CA PRO A 102 3.27 7.68 7.91
C PRO A 102 2.57 7.57 9.27
N VAL A 103 2.96 6.54 10.03
CA VAL A 103 2.65 6.44 11.46
C VAL A 103 3.93 6.59 12.28
N SER A 104 3.77 7.10 13.50
CA SER A 104 4.84 7.13 14.49
C SER A 104 5.22 5.71 14.95
N LYS A 105 6.32 5.60 15.71
CA LYS A 105 6.70 4.34 16.39
C LYS A 105 5.61 3.83 17.35
N THR A 106 4.75 4.72 17.86
CA THR A 106 3.58 4.37 18.69
C THR A 106 2.34 4.02 17.88
N LYS A 107 2.46 3.94 16.55
CA LYS A 107 1.39 3.68 15.57
C LYS A 107 0.34 4.80 15.50
N ASP A 108 0.69 6.00 15.95
CA ASP A 108 -0.18 7.17 15.82
C ASP A 108 -0.05 7.78 14.40
N PRO A 109 -1.15 8.20 13.76
CA PRO A 109 -1.10 8.89 12.47
C PRO A 109 -0.25 10.16 12.52
N ASP A 110 0.70 10.29 11.58
CA ASP A 110 1.45 11.53 11.37
C ASP A 110 0.81 12.34 10.23
N MET A 111 0.12 13.40 10.62
CA MET A 111 -0.59 14.31 9.70
C MET A 111 0.28 15.47 9.21
N SER A 112 1.55 15.56 9.62
CA SER A 112 2.43 16.70 9.34
C SER A 112 2.60 16.96 7.84
N PHE A 113 2.69 15.91 7.03
CA PHE A 113 2.83 16.01 5.57
C PHE A 113 1.58 16.63 4.92
N ILE A 114 0.39 16.14 5.28
CA ILE A 114 -0.88 16.70 4.78
C ILE A 114 -1.03 18.16 5.20
N ILE A 115 -0.77 18.47 6.48
CA ILE A 115 -0.90 19.83 7.02
C ILE A 115 0.09 20.77 6.32
N SER A 116 1.35 20.37 6.17
CA SER A 116 2.39 21.17 5.50
C SER A 116 2.06 21.45 4.03
N SER A 117 1.58 20.43 3.31
CA SER A 117 1.11 20.61 1.94
C SER A 117 -0.11 21.52 1.86
N ALA A 118 -1.11 21.33 2.72
CA ALA A 118 -2.29 22.19 2.77
C ALA A 118 -1.92 23.65 3.09
N GLN A 119 -1.04 23.91 4.05
CA GLN A 119 -0.53 25.25 4.35
C GLN A 119 0.23 25.87 3.18
N SER A 120 0.96 25.07 2.41
CA SER A 120 1.69 25.55 1.23
C SER A 120 0.73 25.88 0.08
N ILE A 121 -0.32 25.06 -0.13
CA ILE A 121 -1.38 25.30 -1.13
C ILE A 121 -2.18 26.55 -0.77
N SER A 122 -2.47 26.75 0.52
CA SER A 122 -3.33 27.83 1.00
C SER A 122 -2.76 29.22 0.71
N GLN A 123 -1.45 29.34 0.45
CA GLN A 123 -0.80 30.60 0.04
C GLN A 123 -1.12 31.02 -1.40
N TYR A 124 -1.68 30.12 -2.20
CA TYR A 124 -1.94 30.31 -3.63
C TYR A 124 -3.40 30.05 -3.99
N ILE A 125 -4.26 29.93 -2.98
CA ILE A 125 -5.68 29.68 -3.20
C ILE A 125 -6.36 30.89 -3.85
N HIS A 126 -7.28 30.63 -4.77
CA HIS A 126 -8.04 31.64 -5.49
C HIS A 126 -9.45 31.15 -5.80
N ASP A 127 -10.33 32.05 -6.23
CA ASP A 127 -11.70 31.72 -6.60
C ASP A 127 -11.75 30.65 -7.72
N ASP A 128 -12.80 29.84 -7.71
CA ASP A 128 -13.08 28.73 -8.63
C ASP A 128 -11.97 27.64 -8.65
N MET A 129 -11.22 27.47 -7.55
CA MET A 129 -10.23 26.41 -7.38
C MET A 129 -10.83 25.19 -6.65
N ILE A 130 -10.41 23.97 -7.02
CA ILE A 130 -10.72 22.74 -6.26
C ILE A 130 -9.48 22.08 -5.65
N ILE A 131 -9.59 21.70 -4.38
CA ILE A 131 -8.59 20.94 -3.64
C ILE A 131 -9.15 19.55 -3.33
N ILE A 132 -8.40 18.50 -3.67
CA ILE A 132 -8.81 17.12 -3.48
C ILE A 132 -7.75 16.39 -2.67
N LEU A 133 -8.12 15.85 -1.52
CA LEU A 133 -7.23 15.00 -0.72
C LEU A 133 -7.38 13.55 -1.19
N GLU A 134 -6.27 12.92 -1.60
CA GLU A 134 -6.24 11.48 -1.90
C GLU A 134 -5.43 10.67 -0.90
N SER A 135 -4.47 11.30 -0.22
CA SER A 135 -3.69 10.65 0.84
C SER A 135 -4.59 9.99 1.87
N THR A 136 -4.35 8.70 2.13
CA THR A 136 -5.12 7.93 3.12
C THR A 136 -5.10 8.62 4.48
N THR A 137 -6.27 8.74 5.10
CA THR A 137 -6.42 9.43 6.37
C THR A 137 -7.66 8.95 7.15
N TYR A 138 -7.93 9.55 8.31
CA TYR A 138 -9.09 9.21 9.15
C TYR A 138 -10.33 10.05 8.83
N PRO A 139 -11.54 9.52 9.06
CA PRO A 139 -12.78 10.27 8.88
C PRO A 139 -12.77 11.58 9.68
N GLY A 140 -12.95 12.68 8.96
CA GLY A 140 -12.93 14.04 9.49
C GLY A 140 -11.72 14.86 9.05
N THR A 141 -10.62 14.26 8.58
CA THR A 141 -9.41 15.03 8.22
C THR A 141 -9.66 16.13 7.20
N THR A 142 -10.40 15.85 6.12
CA THR A 142 -10.68 16.85 5.08
C THR A 142 -11.46 18.03 5.64
N GLU A 143 -12.45 17.76 6.49
CA GLU A 143 -13.32 18.80 7.09
C GLU A 143 -12.65 19.54 8.26
N GLU A 144 -11.90 18.83 9.11
CA GLU A 144 -11.33 19.35 10.35
C GLU A 144 -9.97 20.00 10.15
N LEU A 145 -9.21 19.60 9.11
CA LEU A 145 -7.86 20.10 8.86
C LEU A 145 -7.74 20.87 7.54
N ILE A 146 -8.26 20.36 6.42
CA ILE A 146 -8.08 21.01 5.11
C ILE A 146 -8.96 22.25 4.98
N VAL A 147 -10.27 22.13 5.25
CA VAL A 147 -11.22 23.25 5.10
C VAL A 147 -10.77 24.49 5.88
N PRO A 148 -10.41 24.41 7.19
CA PRO A 148 -9.99 25.60 7.93
C PRO A 148 -8.72 26.24 7.37
N LEU A 149 -7.79 25.45 6.82
CA LEU A 149 -6.57 25.98 6.20
C LEU A 149 -6.87 26.72 4.89
N MET A 150 -7.90 26.32 4.15
CA MET A 150 -8.30 26.97 2.90
C MET A 150 -9.12 28.25 3.15
N GLU A 151 -9.94 28.30 4.20
CA GLU A 151 -10.78 29.46 4.50
C GLU A 151 -10.05 30.56 5.30
N ASN A 152 -9.03 30.20 6.09
CA ASN A 152 -8.33 31.15 7.00
C ASN A 152 -6.94 31.59 6.50
N VAL A 153 -6.83 31.93 5.22
CA VAL A 153 -5.52 32.25 4.59
C VAL A 153 -5.08 33.71 4.73
N GLY A 154 -5.91 34.55 5.35
CA GLY A 154 -5.61 35.97 5.61
C GLY A 154 -5.57 36.86 4.36
N HIS A 155 -5.88 36.32 3.18
CA HIS A 155 -6.01 37.05 1.92
C HIS A 155 -7.25 36.54 1.17
N GLY A 156 -8.22 37.42 0.89
CA GLY A 156 -9.48 37.03 0.26
C GLY A 156 -10.48 36.39 1.23
N ASP A 157 -11.74 36.32 0.79
CA ASP A 157 -12.86 35.73 1.54
C ASP A 157 -13.26 34.40 0.90
N PHE A 158 -12.53 33.33 1.24
CA PHE A 158 -12.78 31.99 0.70
C PHE A 158 -13.76 31.20 1.56
N VAL A 159 -14.76 30.62 0.90
CA VAL A 159 -15.81 29.82 1.51
C VAL A 159 -16.01 28.56 0.68
N VAL A 160 -15.78 27.41 1.31
CA VAL A 160 -15.90 26.10 0.67
C VAL A 160 -17.33 25.83 0.22
N GLY A 161 -17.47 25.40 -1.03
CA GLY A 161 -18.75 25.17 -1.69
C GLY A 161 -19.40 26.43 -2.25
N LYS A 162 -18.79 27.61 -2.10
CA LYS A 162 -19.26 28.87 -2.70
C LYS A 162 -18.30 29.37 -3.77
N ASN A 163 -17.07 29.70 -3.40
CA ASN A 163 -16.05 30.23 -4.31
C ASN A 163 -14.75 29.41 -4.33
N ILE A 164 -14.60 28.44 -3.45
CA ILE A 164 -13.59 27.37 -3.56
C ILE A 164 -14.26 26.02 -3.30
N HIS A 165 -13.61 24.94 -3.71
CA HIS A 165 -14.15 23.59 -3.62
C HIS A 165 -13.18 22.64 -2.93
N VAL A 166 -13.71 21.74 -2.10
CA VAL A 166 -12.91 20.74 -1.39
C VAL A 166 -13.59 19.37 -1.46
N ALA A 167 -12.81 18.35 -1.80
CA ALA A 167 -13.27 16.96 -1.86
C ALA A 167 -12.20 15.99 -1.36
N PHE A 168 -12.62 14.74 -1.17
CA PHE A 168 -11.76 13.61 -0.85
C PHE A 168 -12.01 12.49 -1.85
N SER A 169 -10.94 11.84 -2.30
CA SER A 169 -11.02 10.67 -3.17
C SER A 169 -9.93 9.66 -2.79
N PRO A 170 -10.24 8.56 -2.09
CA PRO A 170 -9.21 7.65 -1.65
C PRO A 170 -8.59 6.92 -2.83
N GLU A 171 -7.27 6.75 -2.79
CA GLU A 171 -6.59 5.83 -3.70
C GLU A 171 -6.87 4.36 -3.34
N ARG A 172 -7.14 3.53 -4.34
CA ARG A 172 -7.59 2.13 -4.21
C ARG A 172 -6.80 1.13 -5.06
N ILE A 173 -5.78 1.58 -5.80
CA ILE A 173 -4.94 0.69 -6.60
C ILE A 173 -4.25 -0.40 -5.76
N ASP A 174 -4.12 -1.58 -6.35
CA ASP A 174 -3.28 -2.68 -5.86
C ASP A 174 -1.99 -2.70 -6.67
N PRO A 175 -0.80 -2.54 -6.06
CA PRO A 175 0.46 -2.56 -6.78
C PRO A 175 0.66 -3.86 -7.57
N ASN A 176 1.17 -3.72 -8.80
CA ASN A 176 1.43 -4.79 -9.76
C ASN A 176 0.17 -5.57 -10.19
N ASN A 177 -1.00 -4.92 -10.21
CA ASN A 177 -2.24 -5.51 -10.70
C ASN A 177 -2.42 -5.23 -12.20
N GLU A 178 -2.24 -6.25 -13.03
CA GLU A 178 -2.38 -6.12 -14.49
C GLU A 178 -3.84 -5.99 -14.96
N ILE A 179 -4.80 -6.38 -14.12
CA ILE A 179 -6.24 -6.39 -14.46
C ILE A 179 -6.87 -5.02 -14.15
N TRP A 180 -6.52 -4.44 -13.00
CA TRP A 180 -7.11 -3.21 -12.50
C TRP A 180 -6.05 -2.10 -12.43
N THR A 181 -6.05 -1.22 -13.44
CA THR A 181 -5.20 -0.03 -13.49
C THR A 181 -5.83 1.14 -12.74
N VAL A 182 -5.12 2.27 -12.65
CA VAL A 182 -5.68 3.55 -12.14
C VAL A 182 -6.96 3.92 -12.86
N THR A 183 -7.02 3.75 -14.19
CA THR A 183 -8.16 4.13 -15.03
C THR A 183 -9.37 3.23 -14.85
N ASP A 184 -9.14 1.93 -14.58
CA ASP A 184 -10.20 0.92 -14.52
C ASP A 184 -10.75 0.71 -13.10
N THR A 185 -9.95 1.01 -12.08
CA THR A 185 -10.37 0.89 -10.69
C THR A 185 -11.42 1.97 -10.37
N PRO A 186 -12.64 1.61 -9.89
CA PRO A 186 -13.64 2.62 -9.58
C PRO A 186 -13.15 3.61 -8.52
N LYS A 187 -13.24 4.91 -8.80
CA LYS A 187 -12.81 5.96 -7.86
C LYS A 187 -14.00 6.42 -7.02
N VAL A 188 -13.86 6.40 -5.70
CA VAL A 188 -14.86 6.94 -4.77
C VAL A 188 -14.59 8.42 -4.57
N ILE A 189 -15.63 9.26 -4.51
CA ILE A 189 -15.48 10.71 -4.34
C ILE A 189 -16.54 11.23 -3.37
N GLY A 190 -16.13 12.02 -2.39
CA GLY A 190 -17.03 12.78 -1.53
C GLY A 190 -16.58 14.23 -1.42
N GLY A 191 -17.47 15.17 -1.72
CA GLY A 191 -17.22 16.60 -1.52
C GLY A 191 -17.71 17.10 -0.15
N ILE A 192 -17.21 18.26 0.29
CA ILE A 192 -17.74 18.96 1.48
C ILE A 192 -19.19 19.43 1.24
N THR A 193 -19.50 19.80 -0.01
CA THR A 193 -20.86 20.11 -0.46
C THR A 193 -21.22 19.30 -1.71
N TYR A 194 -22.50 19.32 -2.09
CA TYR A 194 -22.96 18.71 -3.34
C TYR A 194 -22.21 19.27 -4.56
N GLU A 195 -22.02 20.60 -4.62
CA GLU A 195 -21.29 21.23 -5.73
C GLU A 195 -19.82 20.80 -5.79
N CYS A 196 -19.15 20.65 -4.63
CA CYS A 196 -17.79 20.12 -4.60
C CYS A 196 -17.73 18.67 -5.12
N SER A 197 -18.74 17.86 -4.78
CA SER A 197 -18.84 16.47 -5.25
C SER A 197 -19.02 16.41 -6.76
N GLU A 198 -19.87 17.26 -7.32
CA GLU A 198 -20.11 17.32 -8.77
C GLU A 198 -18.87 17.79 -9.55
N ILE A 199 -18.14 18.78 -9.04
CA ILE A 199 -16.89 19.26 -9.67
C ILE A 199 -15.81 18.19 -9.60
N ALA A 200 -15.60 17.58 -8.43
CA ALA A 200 -14.63 16.50 -8.27
C ALA A 200 -15.00 15.31 -9.18
N LYS A 201 -16.27 14.90 -9.19
CA LYS A 201 -16.75 13.83 -10.07
C LYS A 201 -16.44 14.14 -11.54
N LEU A 202 -16.79 15.33 -12.01
CA LEU A 202 -16.53 15.76 -13.39
C LEU A 202 -15.03 15.73 -13.72
N LEU A 203 -14.17 16.13 -12.79
CA LEU A 203 -12.72 16.03 -12.95
C LEU A 203 -12.31 14.57 -13.14
N TYR A 204 -12.62 13.67 -12.22
CA TYR A 204 -12.16 12.28 -12.31
C TYR A 204 -12.78 11.51 -13.47
N GLU A 205 -14.03 11.77 -13.85
CA GLU A 205 -14.66 11.14 -15.04
C GLU A 205 -13.94 11.48 -16.35
N SER A 206 -13.09 12.52 -16.36
CA SER A 206 -12.26 12.85 -17.53
C SER A 206 -11.06 11.93 -17.73
N ALA A 207 -10.67 11.17 -16.71
CA ALA A 207 -9.50 10.29 -16.74
C ALA A 207 -9.75 8.87 -16.19
N ILE A 208 -10.87 8.63 -15.50
CA ILE A 208 -11.22 7.37 -14.84
C ILE A 208 -12.56 6.87 -15.34
N ASN A 209 -12.66 5.57 -15.63
CA ASN A 209 -13.82 4.96 -16.29
C ASN A 209 -15.08 4.93 -15.40
N THR A 210 -14.92 4.70 -14.10
CA THR A 210 -16.04 4.58 -13.15
C THR A 210 -15.80 5.45 -11.94
N VAL A 211 -16.71 6.40 -11.69
CA VAL A 211 -16.67 7.28 -10.52
C VAL A 211 -17.93 7.08 -9.68
N ILE A 212 -17.72 6.82 -8.39
CA ILE A 212 -18.78 6.53 -7.42
C ILE A 212 -18.87 7.69 -6.41
N PRO A 213 -19.81 8.63 -6.59
CA PRO A 213 -20.02 9.70 -5.62
C PRO A 213 -20.65 9.15 -4.34
N VAL A 214 -20.19 9.65 -3.20
CA VAL A 214 -20.76 9.42 -1.88
C VAL A 214 -21.15 10.74 -1.22
N SER A 215 -21.93 10.66 -0.14
CA SER A 215 -22.60 11.84 0.43
C SER A 215 -21.70 12.87 1.11
N SER A 216 -20.47 12.51 1.47
CA SER A 216 -19.52 13.43 2.13
C SER A 216 -18.07 12.92 2.06
N THR A 217 -17.12 13.82 2.32
CA THR A 217 -15.71 13.49 2.53
C THR A 217 -15.54 12.42 3.62
N ARG A 218 -16.25 12.53 4.75
CA ARG A 218 -16.21 11.54 5.85
C ARG A 218 -16.59 10.14 5.40
N VAL A 219 -17.60 9.99 4.53
CA VAL A 219 -17.97 8.68 3.99
C VAL A 219 -16.86 8.15 3.07
N ALA A 220 -16.30 9.00 2.21
CA ALA A 220 -15.22 8.60 1.30
C ALA A 220 -13.93 8.21 2.06
N GLU A 221 -13.56 8.94 3.11
CA GLU A 221 -12.45 8.62 4.03
C GLU A 221 -12.69 7.26 4.70
N MET A 222 -13.91 7.03 5.20
CA MET A 222 -14.28 5.78 5.87
C MET A 222 -14.27 4.57 4.93
N VAL A 223 -14.61 4.74 3.65
CA VAL A 223 -14.58 3.64 2.66
C VAL A 223 -13.19 3.01 2.60
N LYS A 224 -12.13 3.82 2.51
CA LYS A 224 -10.76 3.31 2.45
C LYS A 224 -10.37 2.54 3.71
N LEU A 225 -10.69 3.08 4.88
CA LEU A 225 -10.38 2.42 6.14
C LEU A 225 -11.19 1.14 6.34
N LEU A 226 -12.44 1.11 5.88
CA LEU A 226 -13.26 -0.10 5.90
C LEU A 226 -12.65 -1.20 5.04
N GLU A 227 -12.23 -0.89 3.81
CA GLU A 227 -11.61 -1.86 2.89
C GLU A 227 -10.38 -2.53 3.52
N ASN A 228 -9.46 -1.74 4.08
CA ASN A 228 -8.23 -2.28 4.66
C ASN A 228 -8.46 -2.90 6.04
N THR A 229 -9.38 -2.37 6.85
CA THR A 229 -9.79 -3.00 8.12
C THR A 229 -10.45 -4.36 7.89
N TYR A 230 -11.32 -4.47 6.88
CA TYR A 230 -11.94 -5.72 6.48
C TYR A 230 -10.88 -6.76 6.09
N ARG A 231 -9.91 -6.37 5.26
CA ARG A 231 -8.79 -7.26 4.87
C ARG A 231 -7.97 -7.70 6.09
N ALA A 232 -7.51 -6.75 6.91
CA ALA A 232 -6.68 -7.05 8.07
C ALA A 232 -7.40 -7.97 9.08
N THR A 233 -8.68 -7.71 9.32
CA THR A 233 -9.50 -8.49 10.26
C THR A 233 -9.71 -9.92 9.78
N ASN A 234 -10.03 -10.10 8.49
CA ASN A 234 -10.20 -11.46 7.96
C ASN A 234 -8.89 -12.23 7.86
N ILE A 235 -7.76 -11.57 7.57
CA ILE A 235 -6.43 -12.20 7.65
C ILE A 235 -6.13 -12.63 9.08
N GLY A 236 -6.41 -11.78 10.08
CA GLY A 236 -6.27 -12.13 11.49
C GLY A 236 -7.13 -13.33 11.89
N LEU A 237 -8.38 -13.37 11.42
CA LEU A 237 -9.27 -14.50 11.65
C LEU A 237 -8.71 -15.80 11.06
N VAL A 238 -8.29 -15.82 9.79
CA VAL A 238 -7.77 -17.06 9.17
C VAL A 238 -6.42 -17.48 9.74
N ASN A 239 -5.59 -16.53 10.19
CA ASN A 239 -4.37 -16.82 10.95
C ASN A 239 -4.69 -17.52 12.27
N GLU A 240 -5.70 -17.05 13.02
CA GLU A 240 -6.13 -17.71 14.25
C GLU A 240 -6.67 -19.12 13.96
N ILE A 241 -7.46 -19.27 12.90
CA ILE A 241 -7.96 -20.57 12.45
C ILE A 241 -6.80 -21.52 12.09
N ALA A 242 -5.72 -21.04 11.47
CA ALA A 242 -4.53 -21.85 11.20
C ALA A 242 -3.90 -22.39 12.49
N ILE A 243 -3.77 -21.56 13.52
CA ILE A 243 -3.28 -21.98 14.84
C ILE A 243 -4.23 -23.01 15.48
N MET A 244 -5.55 -22.82 15.36
CA MET A 244 -6.53 -23.78 15.87
C MET A 244 -6.45 -25.12 15.11
N CYS A 245 -6.31 -25.08 13.79
CA CYS A 245 -6.15 -26.24 12.93
C CYS A 245 -4.87 -27.03 13.26
N ASP A 246 -3.71 -26.38 13.47
CA ASP A 246 -2.47 -27.05 13.90
C ASP A 246 -2.67 -27.81 15.22
N ARG A 247 -3.38 -27.21 16.19
CA ARG A 247 -3.68 -27.85 17.48
C ARG A 247 -4.64 -29.04 17.35
N LEU A 248 -5.47 -29.05 16.32
CA LEU A 248 -6.43 -30.11 16.01
C LEU A 248 -5.87 -31.15 15.03
N ASP A 249 -4.64 -30.98 14.54
CA ASP A 249 -4.03 -31.81 13.49
C ASP A 249 -4.84 -31.82 12.18
N ILE A 250 -5.26 -30.62 11.73
CA ILE A 250 -6.07 -30.40 10.51
C ILE A 250 -5.32 -29.49 9.53
N ASP A 251 -5.33 -29.80 8.23
CA ASP A 251 -4.80 -28.92 7.18
C ASP A 251 -5.73 -27.71 6.97
N VAL A 252 -5.31 -26.53 7.45
CA VAL A 252 -6.06 -25.27 7.29
C VAL A 252 -6.29 -24.90 5.82
N TRP A 253 -5.36 -25.24 4.93
CA TRP A 253 -5.48 -24.93 3.51
C TRP A 253 -6.56 -25.76 2.84
N GLU A 254 -6.68 -27.03 3.20
CA GLU A 254 -7.78 -27.89 2.75
C GLU A 254 -9.12 -27.34 3.24
N VAL A 255 -9.21 -26.96 4.52
CA VAL A 255 -10.43 -26.39 5.11
C VAL A 255 -10.86 -25.12 4.37
N ILE A 256 -9.94 -24.18 4.14
CA ILE A 256 -10.23 -22.92 3.43
C ILE A 256 -10.65 -23.20 1.99
N ASN A 257 -9.94 -24.07 1.28
CA ASN A 257 -10.25 -24.39 -0.11
C ASN A 257 -11.62 -25.09 -0.25
N ALA A 258 -11.96 -26.00 0.68
CA ALA A 258 -13.27 -26.62 0.73
C ALA A 258 -14.37 -25.59 1.03
N ALA A 259 -14.15 -24.69 2.00
CA ALA A 259 -15.10 -23.62 2.32
C ALA A 259 -15.30 -22.64 1.16
N ALA A 260 -14.23 -22.35 0.39
CA ALA A 260 -14.27 -21.48 -0.78
C ALA A 260 -15.15 -22.00 -1.92
N THR A 261 -15.51 -23.29 -1.92
CA THR A 261 -16.48 -23.85 -2.90
C THR A 261 -17.91 -23.36 -2.67
N LYS A 262 -18.21 -22.78 -1.50
CA LYS A 262 -19.53 -22.23 -1.20
C LYS A 262 -19.73 -20.92 -1.98
N PRO A 263 -20.74 -20.82 -2.86
CA PRO A 263 -20.87 -19.69 -3.79
C PRO A 263 -21.35 -18.38 -3.14
N PHE A 264 -21.64 -18.36 -1.83
CA PHE A 264 -22.13 -17.18 -1.13
C PHE A 264 -21.67 -17.16 0.33
N GLY A 265 -21.48 -15.94 0.86
CA GLY A 265 -21.21 -15.71 2.28
C GLY A 265 -19.84 -16.20 2.76
N PHE A 266 -18.94 -16.56 1.86
CA PHE A 266 -17.54 -16.86 2.19
C PHE A 266 -16.63 -16.34 1.07
N THR A 267 -15.77 -15.39 1.42
CA THR A 267 -14.68 -14.93 0.56
C THR A 267 -13.39 -15.45 1.19
N PRO A 268 -12.60 -16.27 0.49
CA PRO A 268 -11.41 -16.86 1.09
C PRO A 268 -10.37 -15.78 1.40
N PHE A 269 -9.83 -15.86 2.61
CA PHE A 269 -8.57 -15.26 3.00
C PHE A 269 -7.62 -16.40 3.35
N TYR A 270 -6.33 -16.15 3.25
CA TYR A 270 -5.31 -17.17 3.43
C TYR A 270 -4.38 -16.79 4.58
N PRO A 271 -4.02 -17.75 5.45
CA PRO A 271 -3.09 -17.51 6.53
C PRO A 271 -1.67 -17.31 5.98
N GLY A 272 -0.78 -16.81 6.83
CA GLY A 272 0.60 -16.55 6.43
C GLY A 272 1.53 -16.31 7.61
N PRO A 273 2.80 -15.98 7.34
CA PRO A 273 3.80 -15.71 8.36
C PRO A 273 3.52 -14.41 9.15
N GLY A 274 2.58 -13.60 8.69
CA GLY A 274 2.19 -12.32 9.24
C GLY A 274 1.61 -11.43 8.16
N LEU A 275 1.47 -10.16 8.49
CA LEU A 275 0.84 -9.16 7.63
C LEU A 275 1.83 -8.05 7.33
N GLY A 276 2.04 -7.75 6.05
CA GLY A 276 3.03 -6.74 5.64
C GLY A 276 2.56 -5.78 4.57
N GLY A 277 3.48 -4.94 4.10
CA GLY A 277 3.21 -3.79 3.24
C GLY A 277 2.68 -2.60 4.05
N HIS A 278 2.55 -1.42 3.44
CA HIS A 278 2.16 -0.22 4.20
C HIS A 278 0.67 -0.17 4.57
N CYS A 279 -0.25 -0.43 3.64
CA CYS A 279 -1.65 -0.03 3.86
C CYS A 279 -2.37 -0.92 4.89
N ILE A 280 -2.18 -2.23 4.84
CA ILE A 280 -2.98 -3.17 5.62
C ILE A 280 -2.62 -3.15 7.13
N PRO A 281 -1.35 -3.07 7.55
CA PRO A 281 -1.01 -2.96 8.98
C PRO A 281 -1.28 -1.56 9.54
N VAL A 282 -1.25 -0.52 8.70
CA VAL A 282 -1.27 0.89 9.13
C VAL A 282 -2.68 1.49 9.13
N ASP A 283 -3.43 1.36 8.05
CA ASP A 283 -4.72 2.06 7.88
C ASP A 283 -5.75 1.71 8.98
N PRO A 284 -5.88 0.45 9.45
CA PRO A 284 -6.77 0.16 10.57
C PRO A 284 -6.40 0.93 11.86
N GLN A 285 -5.12 1.26 12.05
CA GLN A 285 -4.66 2.05 13.20
C GLN A 285 -5.13 3.50 13.13
N PHE A 286 -5.29 4.08 11.93
CA PHE A 286 -5.88 5.42 11.78
C PHE A 286 -7.32 5.46 12.33
N LEU A 287 -8.11 4.43 12.00
CA LEU A 287 -9.48 4.32 12.51
C LEU A 287 -9.51 4.08 14.02
N ALA A 288 -8.67 3.15 14.51
CA ALA A 288 -8.56 2.85 15.94
C ALA A 288 -8.13 4.09 16.74
N TRP A 289 -7.17 4.86 16.23
CA TRP A 289 -6.71 6.11 16.82
C TRP A 289 -7.84 7.15 16.90
N LYS A 290 -8.55 7.42 15.78
CA LYS A 290 -9.66 8.40 15.77
C LYS A 290 -10.76 8.00 16.74
N LEU A 291 -11.12 6.72 16.81
CA LEU A 291 -12.14 6.24 17.75
C LEU A 291 -11.69 6.32 19.21
N LYS A 292 -10.39 6.12 19.50
CA LYS A 292 -9.84 6.32 20.85
C LYS A 292 -10.01 7.75 21.33
N THR A 293 -9.92 8.75 20.45
CA THR A 293 -10.22 10.16 20.80
C THR A 293 -11.66 10.39 21.25
N LEU A 294 -12.57 9.48 20.86
CA LEU A 294 -13.99 9.48 21.24
C LEU A 294 -14.27 8.52 22.42
N ASN A 295 -13.24 8.07 23.14
CA ASN A 295 -13.33 7.06 24.20
C ASN A 295 -13.95 5.73 23.74
N TYR A 296 -13.78 5.36 22.46
CA TYR A 296 -14.24 4.08 21.93
C TYR A 296 -13.06 3.17 21.56
N ASN A 297 -13.07 1.95 22.09
CA ASN A 297 -12.05 0.95 21.81
C ASN A 297 -12.47 0.07 20.62
N ALA A 298 -11.73 0.16 19.50
CA ALA A 298 -11.97 -0.63 18.31
C ALA A 298 -11.48 -2.10 18.47
N ARG A 299 -12.23 -2.89 19.25
CA ARG A 299 -11.83 -4.24 19.68
C ARG A 299 -11.45 -5.21 18.55
N PHE A 300 -12.19 -5.22 17.44
CA PHE A 300 -11.88 -6.09 16.31
C PHE A 300 -10.54 -5.74 15.65
N ILE A 301 -10.25 -4.44 15.51
CA ILE A 301 -8.98 -3.97 14.95
C ILE A 301 -7.83 -4.38 15.87
N GLN A 302 -7.99 -4.20 17.18
CA GLN A 302 -6.99 -4.60 18.15
C GLN A 302 -6.73 -6.11 18.12
N LEU A 303 -7.78 -6.94 18.17
CA LEU A 303 -7.64 -8.40 18.14
C LEU A 303 -6.96 -8.87 16.85
N ALA A 304 -7.39 -8.36 15.70
CA ALA A 304 -6.75 -8.69 14.42
C ALA A 304 -5.29 -8.27 14.39
N THR A 305 -4.96 -7.10 14.94
CA THR A 305 -3.57 -6.63 15.05
C THR A 305 -2.76 -7.57 15.91
N GLU A 306 -3.23 -7.91 17.12
CA GLU A 306 -2.55 -8.81 18.06
C GLU A 306 -2.24 -10.16 17.40
N ILE A 307 -3.25 -10.80 16.79
CA ILE A 307 -3.08 -12.10 16.12
C ILE A 307 -2.07 -11.99 14.97
N ASN A 308 -2.24 -11.02 14.07
CA ASN A 308 -1.35 -10.86 12.91
C ASN A 308 0.10 -10.59 13.32
N THR A 309 0.32 -9.76 14.35
CA THR A 309 1.67 -9.47 14.87
C THR A 309 2.27 -10.64 15.65
N SER A 310 1.45 -11.61 16.09
CA SER A 310 1.94 -12.81 16.77
C SER A 310 2.39 -13.91 15.81
N MET A 311 2.00 -13.85 14.53
CA MET A 311 2.31 -14.90 13.54
C MET A 311 3.80 -15.14 13.32
N PRO A 312 4.70 -14.13 13.29
CA PRO A 312 6.14 -14.36 13.24
C PRO A 312 6.65 -15.25 14.39
N ASN A 313 6.18 -15.03 15.62
CA ASN A 313 6.52 -15.88 16.77
C ASN A 313 6.03 -17.32 16.56
N TYR A 314 4.79 -17.48 16.07
CA TYR A 314 4.24 -18.80 15.79
C TYR A 314 5.02 -19.55 14.69
N VAL A 315 5.50 -18.85 13.65
CA VAL A 315 6.39 -19.41 12.63
C VAL A 315 7.70 -19.89 13.27
N VAL A 316 8.31 -19.09 14.14
CA VAL A 316 9.54 -19.48 14.86
C VAL A 316 9.31 -20.70 15.76
N GLU A 317 8.18 -20.78 16.46
CA GLU A 317 7.79 -21.97 17.23
C GLU A 317 7.70 -23.23 16.35
N LYS A 318 7.15 -23.10 15.13
CA LYS A 318 7.08 -24.20 14.15
C LYS A 318 8.49 -24.61 13.68
N VAL A 319 9.39 -23.66 13.39
CA VAL A 319 10.80 -23.96 13.10
C VAL A 319 11.44 -24.73 14.25
N GLN A 320 11.23 -24.29 15.49
CA GLN A 320 11.76 -24.97 16.67
C GLN A 320 11.21 -26.40 16.81
N LYS A 321 9.92 -26.63 16.55
CA LYS A 321 9.32 -27.98 16.53
C LYS A 321 10.00 -28.88 15.49
N ILE A 322 10.26 -28.37 14.28
CA ILE A 322 10.96 -29.11 13.21
C ILE A 322 12.36 -29.52 13.64
N LEU A 323 13.15 -28.58 14.17
CA LEU A 323 14.52 -28.84 14.65
C LEU A 323 14.52 -29.82 15.84
N ASN A 324 13.55 -29.71 16.75
CA ASN A 324 13.46 -30.57 17.91
C ASN A 324 13.17 -32.05 17.53
N ARG A 325 12.42 -32.32 16.45
CA ARG A 325 12.26 -33.69 15.91
C ARG A 325 13.59 -34.30 15.47
N LYS A 326 14.55 -33.45 15.07
CA LYS A 326 15.94 -33.83 14.73
C LYS A 326 16.89 -33.78 15.93
N LYS A 327 16.38 -33.43 17.13
CA LYS A 327 17.17 -33.21 18.36
C LYS A 327 18.22 -32.09 18.20
N MET A 328 17.91 -31.09 17.39
CA MET A 328 18.77 -29.92 17.19
C MET A 328 18.23 -28.73 17.99
N PRO A 329 19.09 -27.98 18.71
CA PRO A 329 18.68 -26.72 19.32
C PRO A 329 18.47 -25.65 18.24
N LEU A 330 17.63 -24.65 18.52
CA LEU A 330 17.53 -23.49 17.64
C LEU A 330 18.81 -22.64 17.66
N ASN A 331 19.40 -22.47 18.84
CA ASN A 331 20.66 -21.75 19.00
C ASN A 331 21.78 -22.49 18.26
N GLY A 332 22.44 -21.80 17.34
CA GLY A 332 23.49 -22.34 16.48
C GLY A 332 23.00 -23.06 15.22
N SER A 333 21.68 -23.23 15.04
CA SER A 333 21.15 -23.82 13.80
C SER A 333 21.17 -22.83 12.65
N ASN A 334 21.38 -23.35 11.43
CA ASN A 334 21.40 -22.55 10.21
C ASN A 334 20.00 -22.52 9.58
N ILE A 335 19.39 -21.34 9.48
CA ILE A 335 18.05 -21.14 8.91
C ILE A 335 18.13 -20.30 7.65
N LEU A 336 17.46 -20.76 6.59
CA LEU A 336 17.33 -20.02 5.33
C LEU A 336 15.93 -19.43 5.22
N ILE A 337 15.82 -18.11 5.11
CA ILE A 337 14.56 -17.43 4.78
C ILE A 337 14.45 -17.29 3.26
N LEU A 338 13.37 -17.83 2.68
CA LEU A 338 13.06 -17.73 1.26
C LEU A 338 11.96 -16.67 1.09
N GLY A 339 12.34 -15.50 0.58
CA GLY A 339 11.49 -14.33 0.41
C GLY A 339 11.58 -13.33 1.57
N ILE A 340 11.92 -12.08 1.23
CA ILE A 340 11.91 -10.93 2.14
C ILE A 340 10.84 -9.92 1.74
N ALA A 341 10.47 -9.87 0.47
CA ALA A 341 9.37 -9.03 0.02
C ALA A 341 8.06 -9.33 0.79
N TYR A 342 7.27 -8.31 1.09
CA TYR A 342 6.02 -8.51 1.86
C TYR A 342 4.91 -9.20 1.03
N LYS A 343 5.01 -9.12 -0.31
CA LYS A 343 4.12 -9.71 -1.31
C LYS A 343 5.00 -10.40 -2.38
N PRO A 344 4.53 -11.48 -3.02
CA PRO A 344 5.20 -12.05 -4.17
C PRO A 344 5.47 -11.01 -5.26
N ASP A 345 6.62 -11.19 -5.91
CA ASP A 345 7.00 -10.56 -7.17
C ASP A 345 7.03 -9.02 -7.15
N VAL A 346 7.30 -8.43 -5.98
CA VAL A 346 7.57 -7.00 -5.81
C VAL A 346 8.88 -6.75 -5.06
N PRO A 347 9.69 -5.76 -5.43
CA PRO A 347 10.95 -5.42 -4.75
C PRO A 347 10.71 -4.53 -3.52
N ASP A 348 9.77 -4.91 -2.64
CA ASP A 348 9.37 -4.11 -1.48
C ASP A 348 9.23 -4.99 -0.23
N PHE A 349 10.00 -4.66 0.80
CA PHE A 349 10.06 -5.39 2.07
C PHE A 349 9.57 -4.57 3.27
N ARG A 350 8.95 -3.41 3.03
CA ARG A 350 8.46 -2.56 4.13
C ARG A 350 7.38 -3.29 4.92
N GLU A 351 7.53 -3.26 6.26
CA GLU A 351 6.67 -4.00 7.20
C GLU A 351 6.58 -5.51 6.89
N SER A 352 7.60 -6.11 6.25
CA SER A 352 7.55 -7.53 5.90
C SER A 352 7.65 -8.41 7.14
N PRO A 353 6.78 -9.44 7.30
CA PRO A 353 6.86 -10.39 8.41
C PRO A 353 8.16 -11.21 8.39
N SER A 354 8.85 -11.30 7.25
CA SER A 354 10.16 -11.94 7.17
C SER A 354 11.21 -11.23 8.04
N LEU A 355 11.09 -9.91 8.22
CA LEU A 355 11.99 -9.15 9.10
C LEU A 355 11.78 -9.58 10.55
N ASP A 356 10.54 -9.56 11.03
CA ASP A 356 10.21 -10.00 12.39
C ASP A 356 10.69 -11.44 12.66
N ILE A 357 10.54 -12.35 11.68
CA ILE A 357 11.03 -13.73 11.80
C ILE A 357 12.57 -13.75 11.93
N ILE A 358 13.29 -12.99 11.12
CA ILE A 358 14.76 -12.89 11.19
C ILE A 358 15.20 -12.38 12.56
N ASP A 359 14.55 -11.32 13.06
CA ASP A 359 14.86 -10.69 14.33
C ASP A 359 14.71 -11.70 15.48
N ILE A 360 13.54 -12.34 15.58
CA ILE A 360 13.23 -13.32 16.63
C ILE A 360 14.20 -14.51 16.57
N LEU A 361 14.50 -15.04 15.37
CA LEU A 361 15.44 -16.16 15.23
C LEU A 361 16.87 -15.76 15.61
N THR A 362 17.30 -14.56 15.22
CA THR A 362 18.63 -14.02 15.53
C THR A 362 18.79 -13.81 17.04
N GLU A 363 17.79 -13.24 17.71
CA GLU A 363 17.75 -13.07 19.17
C GLU A 363 17.84 -14.41 19.91
N GLN A 364 17.25 -15.48 19.34
CA GLN A 364 17.32 -16.84 19.89
C GLN A 364 18.64 -17.58 19.54
N GLY A 365 19.54 -16.91 18.80
CA GLY A 365 20.90 -17.38 18.51
C GLY A 365 21.02 -18.29 17.29
N ALA A 366 20.03 -18.31 16.40
CA ALA A 366 20.15 -19.01 15.12
C ALA A 366 20.99 -18.22 14.11
N ASN A 367 21.67 -18.92 13.19
CA ASN A 367 22.42 -18.32 12.10
C ASN A 367 21.51 -18.15 10.88
N ILE A 368 21.20 -16.91 10.53
CA ILE A 368 20.22 -16.62 9.48
C ILE A 368 20.90 -16.22 8.18
N SER A 369 20.39 -16.76 7.08
CA SER A 369 20.63 -16.23 5.74
C SER A 369 19.30 -16.10 5.03
N TYR A 370 19.25 -15.26 4.01
CA TYR A 370 18.05 -15.15 3.19
C TYR A 370 18.40 -15.26 1.71
N ASN A 371 17.41 -15.66 0.93
CA ASN A 371 17.38 -15.42 -0.49
C ASN A 371 16.07 -14.70 -0.83
N ASP A 372 16.17 -13.71 -1.71
CA ASP A 372 15.04 -13.07 -2.38
C ASP A 372 15.50 -12.75 -3.82
N PRO A 373 14.69 -13.07 -4.85
CA PRO A 373 15.06 -12.85 -6.25
C PRO A 373 15.05 -11.37 -6.66
N LEU A 374 14.31 -10.53 -5.94
CA LEU A 374 14.10 -9.11 -6.28
C LEU A 374 14.80 -8.16 -5.31
N ILE A 375 15.25 -8.65 -4.15
CA ILE A 375 15.89 -7.85 -3.10
C ILE A 375 17.29 -8.38 -2.80
N GLU A 376 18.30 -7.80 -3.45
CA GLU A 376 19.70 -8.23 -3.31
C GLU A 376 20.30 -7.90 -1.93
N GLN A 377 19.93 -6.75 -1.35
CA GLN A 377 20.47 -6.27 -0.08
C GLN A 377 19.38 -5.64 0.77
N ILE A 378 19.44 -5.89 2.07
CA ILE A 378 18.61 -5.20 3.06
C ILE A 378 19.49 -4.50 4.09
N SER A 379 19.07 -3.29 4.45
CA SER A 379 19.55 -2.55 5.60
C SER A 379 18.33 -2.14 6.41
N TYR A 380 18.09 -2.84 7.52
CA TYR A 380 16.91 -2.64 8.36
C TYR A 380 17.32 -2.72 9.82
N GLU A 381 16.99 -1.68 10.58
CA GLU A 381 17.38 -1.49 11.98
C GLU A 381 18.83 -1.87 12.29
N HIS A 382 19.06 -3.09 12.78
CA HIS A 382 20.35 -3.57 13.26
C HIS A 382 20.96 -4.67 12.38
N PHE A 383 20.35 -5.01 11.25
CA PHE A 383 20.87 -6.01 10.30
C PHE A 383 21.23 -5.39 8.97
N ASN A 384 22.35 -5.84 8.43
CA ASN A 384 22.73 -5.65 7.04
C ASN A 384 23.02 -7.03 6.46
N MET A 385 22.21 -7.46 5.51
CA MET A 385 22.29 -8.79 4.94
C MET A 385 22.25 -8.72 3.41
N THR A 386 22.88 -9.70 2.76
CA THR A 386 22.87 -9.86 1.31
C THR A 386 22.21 -11.19 0.96
N SER A 387 21.35 -11.16 -0.06
CA SER A 387 20.69 -12.33 -0.63
C SER A 387 21.73 -13.33 -1.13
N ILE A 388 21.61 -14.59 -0.71
CA ILE A 388 22.54 -15.65 -1.13
C ILE A 388 21.99 -16.42 -2.34
N PRO A 389 22.81 -16.90 -3.29
CA PRO A 389 22.31 -17.65 -4.42
C PRO A 389 21.84 -19.05 -4.03
N LEU A 390 20.71 -19.48 -4.59
CA LEU A 390 20.19 -20.83 -4.42
C LEU A 390 20.89 -21.81 -5.36
N ASN A 391 21.52 -22.83 -4.79
CA ASN A 391 22.03 -23.99 -5.52
C ASN A 391 22.03 -25.19 -4.56
N LYS A 392 22.29 -26.39 -5.09
CA LYS A 392 22.28 -27.64 -4.31
C LYS A 392 23.19 -27.57 -3.07
N LYS A 393 24.38 -26.96 -3.20
CA LYS A 393 25.33 -26.83 -2.09
C LYS A 393 24.77 -25.91 -1.03
N THR A 394 24.30 -24.72 -1.41
CA THR A 394 23.71 -23.74 -0.49
C THR A 394 22.53 -24.34 0.27
N LEU A 395 21.55 -24.91 -0.43
CA LEU A 395 20.33 -25.46 0.19
C LEU A 395 20.63 -26.57 1.20
N SER A 396 21.63 -27.41 0.92
CA SER A 396 22.03 -28.52 1.81
C SER A 396 22.74 -28.09 3.10
N GLN A 397 23.12 -26.81 3.24
CA GLN A 397 23.83 -26.30 4.42
C GLN A 397 22.90 -25.84 5.54
N PHE A 398 21.60 -25.72 5.27
CA PHE A 398 20.61 -25.23 6.22
C PHE A 398 19.84 -26.37 6.86
N ASP A 399 19.63 -26.26 8.17
CA ASP A 399 18.90 -27.25 8.97
C ASP A 399 17.38 -27.16 8.71
N CYS A 400 16.92 -25.96 8.39
CA CYS A 400 15.55 -25.65 7.99
C CYS A 400 15.51 -24.45 7.04
N ALA A 401 14.69 -24.52 5.99
CA ALA A 401 14.33 -23.37 5.17
C ALA A 401 12.88 -22.95 5.47
N VAL A 402 12.61 -21.65 5.52
CA VAL A 402 11.29 -21.07 5.75
C VAL A 402 10.85 -20.35 4.49
N ILE A 403 9.76 -20.81 3.88
CA ILE A 403 9.12 -20.10 2.77
C ILE A 403 8.25 -19.00 3.38
N ALA A 404 8.72 -17.76 3.30
CA ALA A 404 8.02 -16.59 3.81
C ALA A 404 7.29 -15.81 2.70
N THR A 405 7.74 -15.93 1.44
CA THR A 405 7.09 -15.33 0.26
C THR A 405 7.08 -16.31 -0.92
N ASP A 406 5.91 -16.50 -1.53
CA ASP A 406 5.69 -17.40 -2.69
C ASP A 406 6.01 -16.68 -4.01
N HIS A 407 7.28 -16.33 -4.27
CA HIS A 407 7.70 -15.72 -5.54
C HIS A 407 7.54 -16.69 -6.72
N SER A 408 7.10 -16.17 -7.87
CA SER A 408 6.97 -16.97 -9.09
C SER A 408 8.30 -17.46 -9.65
N ASP A 409 9.39 -16.76 -9.34
CA ASP A 409 10.74 -17.07 -9.81
C ASP A 409 11.37 -18.29 -9.12
N TYR A 410 10.75 -18.79 -8.04
CA TYR A 410 11.26 -19.94 -7.31
C TYR A 410 10.91 -21.28 -7.97
N ASP A 411 11.93 -22.11 -8.16
CA ASP A 411 11.76 -23.54 -8.47
C ASP A 411 11.53 -24.32 -7.16
N TRP A 412 10.27 -24.44 -6.76
CA TRP A 412 9.88 -25.13 -5.52
C TRP A 412 10.26 -26.61 -5.52
N GLU A 413 10.22 -27.30 -6.67
CA GLU A 413 10.63 -28.70 -6.76
C GLU A 413 12.12 -28.84 -6.47
N PHE A 414 12.96 -27.99 -7.09
CA PHE A 414 14.40 -27.96 -6.84
C PHE A 414 14.72 -27.63 -5.37
N ILE A 415 14.06 -26.62 -4.80
CA ILE A 415 14.25 -26.21 -3.41
C ILE A 415 13.90 -27.35 -2.46
N VAL A 416 12.74 -27.99 -2.62
CA VAL A 416 12.30 -29.11 -1.78
C VAL A 416 13.20 -30.33 -1.93
N GLN A 417 13.67 -30.61 -3.15
CA GLN A 417 14.56 -31.75 -3.41
C GLN A 417 15.91 -31.62 -2.68
N HIS A 418 16.42 -30.41 -2.53
CA HIS A 418 17.77 -30.14 -2.03
C HIS A 418 17.84 -29.55 -0.62
N SER A 419 16.71 -29.22 -0.01
CA SER A 419 16.64 -28.80 1.40
C SER A 419 16.50 -30.01 2.33
N ASP A 420 16.93 -29.85 3.59
CA ASP A 420 16.79 -30.90 4.60
C ASP A 420 15.37 -30.93 5.19
N SER A 421 14.88 -29.79 5.67
CA SER A 421 13.47 -29.57 6.04
C SER A 421 12.99 -28.19 5.65
N ILE A 422 11.68 -28.06 5.41
CA ILE A 422 11.04 -26.82 4.99
C ILE A 422 9.82 -26.55 5.86
N LEU A 423 9.67 -25.30 6.27
CA LEU A 423 8.42 -24.75 6.76
C LEU A 423 7.80 -23.89 5.65
N ASP A 424 6.67 -24.32 5.10
CA ASP A 424 5.92 -23.59 4.09
C ASP A 424 4.80 -22.77 4.75
N THR A 425 5.04 -21.46 4.87
CA THR A 425 4.05 -20.54 5.47
C THR A 425 3.05 -19.96 4.47
N ARG A 426 3.22 -20.26 3.17
CA ARG A 426 2.44 -19.65 2.07
C ARG A 426 1.70 -20.67 1.22
N ASN A 427 1.83 -21.97 1.51
CA ASN A 427 1.32 -23.06 0.69
C ASN A 427 1.86 -22.98 -0.76
N ALA A 428 3.10 -22.54 -0.89
CA ALA A 428 3.84 -22.45 -2.14
C ALA A 428 4.05 -23.84 -2.77
N THR A 429 4.24 -24.87 -1.94
CA THR A 429 4.53 -26.23 -2.40
C THR A 429 3.28 -27.07 -2.71
N ARG A 430 2.09 -26.47 -2.76
CA ARG A 430 0.78 -27.16 -2.88
C ARG A 430 0.65 -28.14 -4.06
N ASN A 431 1.37 -27.88 -5.15
CA ASN A 431 1.29 -28.67 -6.38
C ASN A 431 2.36 -29.78 -6.46
N LEU A 432 3.28 -29.84 -5.50
CA LEU A 432 4.35 -30.83 -5.51
C LEU A 432 3.83 -32.19 -5.06
N ARG A 433 4.20 -33.24 -5.81
CA ARG A 433 3.81 -34.64 -5.53
C ARG A 433 4.95 -35.43 -4.87
N THR A 434 6.15 -34.87 -4.81
CA THR A 434 7.40 -35.50 -4.40
C THR A 434 7.87 -34.96 -3.04
N ARG A 435 8.37 -35.83 -2.16
CA ARG A 435 9.03 -35.48 -0.87
C ARG A 435 8.26 -34.55 0.07
N ILE A 436 6.95 -34.73 0.17
CA ILE A 436 6.09 -34.00 1.13
C ILE A 436 6.51 -34.24 2.58
N ASP A 437 7.20 -35.36 2.86
CA ASP A 437 7.69 -35.71 4.21
C ASP A 437 8.67 -34.69 4.80
N LYS A 438 9.28 -33.84 3.96
CA LYS A 438 10.21 -32.79 4.38
C LYS A 438 9.56 -31.42 4.59
N VAL A 439 8.32 -31.27 4.15
CA VAL A 439 7.62 -29.99 4.14
C VAL A 439 6.55 -30.01 5.22
N GLU A 440 6.70 -29.13 6.19
CA GLU A 440 5.64 -28.83 7.14
C GLU A 440 4.95 -27.54 6.71
N LYS A 441 3.61 -27.54 6.66
CA LYS A 441 2.82 -26.34 6.37
C LYS A 441 2.47 -25.61 7.67
N LEU A 442 2.17 -24.32 7.53
CA LEU A 442 1.64 -23.48 8.61
C LEU A 442 0.47 -24.13 9.34
#